data_AF-A0A2M7MHK0-F1
#
_entry.id   AF-A0A2M7MHK0-F1
#
_cell.length_a   1.000
_cell.length_b   1.000
_cell.length_c   1.000
_cell.angle_alpha   90.00
_cell.angle_beta   90.00
_cell.angle_gamma   90.00
#
_symmetry.space_group_name_H-M   'P 1'
#
loop_
_entity.id
_entity.type
_entity.pdbx_description
1 polymer ?
#
loop_
_entity_poly.entity_id
_entity_poly.type
_entity_poly.pdbx_seq_one_letter_code
_entity_poly.pdbx_strand_id
1 'polypeptide(L)'
;MQVDINNTTGSYKWTIPENLSAGNYKIDITGYHTGIGSMIDISQADFIIKVADSPNEPEPTTNITDPSELPKENAYKAIVKIKTLFLDRYYNLSPNSEGSGVVINSDGLILSNYHVITVEEELDDSIRDAVYQICIPKNISEEPDCAYTAKVIARDKNLDMAILKIESIAGLSTLQNFSYLDLDQSDITQTGDEVIALGYPAIGGETITITKGIVSGKADKYGQKWIK
;
A
#
# COMPACT_ATOMS: atom_id res chain seq x y z
N MET A 1 5.14 0.61 -12.64
CA MET A 1 5.79 1.93 -12.86
C MET A 1 5.09 2.60 -14.02
N GLN A 2 4.59 3.82 -13.83
CA GLN A 2 3.81 4.57 -14.82
C GLN A 2 4.72 4.94 -16.00
N VAL A 3 4.38 4.44 -17.19
CA VAL A 3 5.02 4.81 -18.45
C VAL A 3 4.27 6.02 -18.99
N ASP A 4 4.99 7.10 -19.24
CA ASP A 4 4.43 8.31 -19.84
C ASP A 4 3.95 8.00 -21.27
N ILE A 5 2.62 7.97 -21.46
CA ILE A 5 1.92 7.44 -22.64
C ILE A 5 1.97 8.36 -23.87
N ASN A 6 2.71 9.46 -23.81
CA ASN A 6 2.72 10.48 -24.87
C ASN A 6 3.75 10.23 -26.00
N ASN A 7 4.58 9.18 -25.92
CA ASN A 7 5.50 8.79 -27.00
C ASN A 7 5.25 7.34 -27.43
N THR A 8 4.50 7.15 -28.51
CA THR A 8 4.09 5.83 -29.00
C THR A 8 5.18 5.08 -29.78
N THR A 9 6.39 5.65 -29.92
CA THR A 9 7.56 4.96 -30.48
C THR A 9 8.82 5.34 -29.73
N GLY A 10 9.57 4.35 -29.24
CA GLY A 10 10.78 4.57 -28.46
C GLY A 10 11.42 3.27 -28.00
N SER A 11 12.72 3.32 -27.70
CA SER A 11 13.42 2.22 -27.01
C SER A 11 13.41 2.49 -25.52
N TYR A 12 12.72 1.64 -24.78
CA TYR A 12 12.64 1.72 -23.32
C TYR A 12 13.67 0.77 -22.72
N LYS A 13 14.43 1.25 -21.74
CA LYS A 13 15.31 0.40 -20.92
C LYS A 13 14.67 0.24 -19.55
N TRP A 14 14.42 -1.00 -19.15
CA TRP A 14 14.09 -1.34 -17.77
C TRP A 14 15.22 -2.16 -17.17
N THR A 15 15.31 -2.12 -15.84
CA THR A 15 16.16 -3.02 -15.07
C THR A 15 15.34 -4.25 -14.70
N ILE A 16 15.91 -5.43 -14.89
CA ILE A 16 15.30 -6.69 -14.42
C ILE A 16 15.26 -6.65 -12.89
N PRO A 17 14.12 -6.93 -12.23
CA PRO A 17 14.08 -7.00 -10.77
C PRO A 17 15.14 -7.97 -10.24
N GLU A 18 15.88 -7.55 -9.21
CA GLU A 18 17.05 -8.27 -8.70
C GLU A 18 16.71 -9.68 -8.16
N ASN A 19 15.42 -9.93 -7.87
CA ASN A 19 14.91 -11.15 -7.23
C ASN A 19 14.19 -12.12 -8.18
N LEU A 20 14.39 -12.00 -9.50
CA LEU A 20 13.90 -13.02 -10.43
C LEU A 20 14.82 -14.23 -10.43
N SER A 21 14.26 -15.40 -10.11
CA SER A 21 14.95 -16.68 -10.19
C SER A 21 15.44 -16.98 -11.61
N ALA A 22 16.40 -17.89 -11.76
CA ALA A 22 16.73 -18.37 -13.11
C ALA A 22 15.52 -19.07 -13.71
N GLY A 23 15.12 -18.68 -14.92
CA GLY A 23 13.91 -19.19 -15.53
C GLY A 23 13.59 -18.55 -16.88
N ASN A 24 12.51 -19.06 -17.50
CA ASN A 24 11.92 -18.49 -18.70
C ASN A 24 10.85 -17.48 -18.29
N TYR A 25 10.97 -16.26 -18.79
CA TYR A 25 10.02 -15.18 -18.48
C TYR A 25 9.42 -14.61 -19.75
N LYS A 26 8.17 -14.15 -19.61
CA LYS A 26 7.44 -13.33 -20.59
C LYS A 26 7.21 -11.95 -20.01
N ILE A 27 7.15 -10.94 -20.88
CA ILE A 27 6.97 -9.55 -20.48
C ILE A 27 5.55 -9.17 -20.86
N ASP A 28 4.64 -9.14 -19.88
CA ASP A 28 3.31 -8.61 -20.16
C ASP A 28 3.39 -7.07 -20.23
N ILE A 29 3.20 -6.52 -21.43
CA ILE A 29 3.14 -5.07 -21.62
C ILE A 29 1.67 -4.69 -21.80
N THR A 30 1.03 -4.28 -20.71
CA THR A 30 -0.33 -3.74 -20.75
C THR A 30 -0.29 -2.24 -21.04
N GLY A 31 -0.76 -1.85 -22.23
CA GLY A 31 -0.94 -0.46 -22.63
C GLY A 31 -2.39 0.02 -22.46
N TYR A 32 -2.57 1.26 -22.04
CA TYR A 32 -3.88 1.92 -22.03
C TYR A 32 -4.05 2.72 -23.33
N HIS A 33 -5.07 2.40 -24.14
CA HIS A 33 -5.46 3.24 -25.27
C HIS A 33 -6.80 3.89 -24.94
N THR A 34 -6.82 5.22 -24.84
CA THR A 34 -8.03 6.00 -24.55
C THR A 34 -8.96 5.96 -25.76
N GLY A 35 -9.83 4.96 -25.81
CA GLY A 35 -10.91 4.86 -26.79
C GLY A 35 -10.97 3.52 -27.49
N ILE A 36 -11.85 2.65 -26.98
CA ILE A 36 -12.37 1.43 -27.61
C ILE A 36 -11.39 0.24 -27.68
N GLY A 37 -11.67 -0.81 -26.89
CA GLY A 37 -11.18 -2.18 -27.14
C GLY A 37 -10.26 -2.77 -26.05
N SER A 38 -10.46 -4.05 -25.76
CA SER A 38 -9.75 -4.86 -24.75
C SER A 38 -8.22 -4.82 -24.85
N MET A 39 -7.54 -5.10 -23.73
CA MET A 39 -6.08 -5.17 -23.62
C MET A 39 -5.51 -6.24 -24.57
N ILE A 40 -4.48 -5.89 -25.36
CA ILE A 40 -3.77 -6.82 -26.24
C ILE A 40 -2.29 -6.82 -25.86
N ASP A 41 -1.80 -7.95 -25.37
CA ASP A 41 -0.37 -8.22 -25.18
C ASP A 41 0.32 -8.36 -26.54
N ILE A 42 1.34 -7.53 -26.79
CA ILE A 42 2.12 -7.53 -28.03
C ILE A 42 3.54 -8.08 -27.85
N SER A 43 3.87 -8.65 -26.68
CA SER A 43 5.15 -9.28 -26.44
C SER A 43 5.21 -10.66 -27.11
N GLN A 44 6.10 -10.83 -28.09
CA GLN A 44 6.27 -12.09 -28.83
C GLN A 44 7.59 -12.82 -28.46
N ALA A 45 8.36 -12.31 -27.50
CA ALA A 45 9.71 -12.81 -27.22
C ALA A 45 9.86 -13.34 -25.79
N ASP A 46 10.21 -14.62 -25.68
CA ASP A 46 10.70 -15.22 -24.44
C ASP A 46 12.15 -14.76 -24.19
N PHE A 47 12.51 -14.51 -22.93
CA PHE A 47 13.90 -14.26 -22.55
C PHE A 47 14.32 -15.10 -21.34
N ILE A 48 15.61 -15.43 -21.28
CA ILE A 48 16.21 -16.29 -20.25
C ILE A 48 17.11 -15.46 -19.36
N ILE A 49 16.80 -15.44 -18.06
CA ILE A 49 17.70 -14.89 -17.04
C ILE A 49 18.68 -16.00 -16.66
N LYS A 50 19.98 -15.78 -16.91
CA LYS A 50 21.07 -16.65 -16.45
C LYS A 50 21.58 -16.10 -15.12
N VAL A 51 21.81 -16.96 -14.13
CA VAL A 51 22.39 -16.54 -12.84
C VAL A 51 23.73 -15.87 -13.10
N ALA A 52 23.82 -14.57 -12.81
CA ALA A 52 25.09 -13.89 -12.67
C ALA A 52 25.50 -13.99 -11.20
N ASP A 53 26.74 -14.39 -10.94
CA ASP A 53 27.31 -14.44 -9.59
C ASP A 53 27.31 -13.02 -8.98
N SER A 54 26.27 -12.71 -8.22
CA SER A 54 26.22 -11.56 -7.32
C SER A 54 26.62 -12.01 -5.91
N PRO A 55 27.47 -11.26 -5.18
CA PRO A 55 27.90 -11.66 -3.86
C PRO A 55 26.67 -11.68 -2.93
N ASN A 56 26.41 -12.84 -2.33
CA ASN A 56 25.35 -13.07 -1.35
C ASN A 56 25.43 -12.05 -0.20
N GLU A 57 24.66 -10.97 -0.28
CA GLU A 57 24.06 -10.39 0.91
C GLU A 57 22.74 -11.13 1.14
N PRO A 58 22.54 -11.81 2.29
CA PRO A 58 21.32 -12.55 2.50
C PRO A 58 20.16 -11.56 2.59
N GLU A 59 19.32 -11.48 1.55
CA GLU A 59 18.01 -10.86 1.71
C GLU A 59 17.27 -11.59 2.83
N PRO A 60 16.79 -10.90 3.88
CA PRO A 60 15.99 -11.54 4.92
C PRO A 60 14.59 -11.85 4.35
N THR A 61 14.50 -12.90 3.54
CA THR A 61 13.21 -13.45 3.08
C THR A 61 12.67 -14.44 4.08
N THR A 62 12.35 -13.95 5.28
CA THR A 62 11.45 -14.68 6.18
C THR A 62 10.03 -14.28 5.79
N ASN A 63 9.34 -15.14 5.03
CA ASN A 63 7.91 -15.02 4.79
C ASN A 63 7.19 -15.36 6.09
N ILE A 64 6.90 -14.35 6.89
CA ILE A 64 6.08 -14.52 8.09
C ILE A 64 4.64 -14.73 7.63
N THR A 65 4.14 -15.95 7.83
CA THR A 65 2.76 -16.35 7.53
C THR A 65 1.94 -16.58 8.80
N ASP A 66 2.59 -16.54 9.97
CA ASP A 66 1.98 -16.75 11.29
C ASP A 66 2.13 -15.49 12.16
N PRO A 67 1.03 -14.92 12.70
CA PRO A 67 1.09 -13.76 13.59
C PRO A 67 1.97 -13.97 14.83
N SER A 68 2.15 -15.21 15.31
CA SER A 68 2.98 -15.52 16.48
C SER A 68 4.47 -15.21 16.26
N GLU A 69 4.91 -15.05 15.01
CA GLU A 69 6.27 -14.65 14.66
C GLU A 69 6.48 -13.13 14.71
N LEU A 70 5.41 -12.34 14.91
CA LEU A 70 5.52 -10.90 15.08
C LEU A 70 6.05 -10.56 16.48
N PRO A 71 6.94 -9.54 16.61
CA PRO A 71 7.39 -9.03 17.91
C PRO A 71 6.23 -8.62 18.83
N LYS A 72 5.11 -8.22 18.22
CA LYS A 72 3.80 -8.06 18.86
C LYS A 72 2.79 -8.88 18.07
N GLU A 73 2.46 -10.06 18.57
CA GLU A 73 1.53 -11.01 17.92
C GLU A 73 0.21 -10.35 17.47
N ASN A 74 -0.29 -9.39 18.24
CA ASN A 74 -1.55 -8.70 17.96
C ASN A 74 -1.40 -7.43 17.11
N ALA A 75 -0.20 -7.08 16.62
CA ALA A 75 0.02 -5.83 15.87
C ALA A 75 -0.82 -5.76 14.59
N TYR A 76 -1.03 -6.89 13.91
CA TYR A 76 -1.84 -6.94 12.69
C TYR A 76 -3.28 -6.44 12.92
N LYS A 77 -3.83 -6.54 14.15
CA LYS A 77 -5.19 -6.10 14.48
C LYS A 77 -5.39 -4.59 14.35
N ALA A 78 -4.30 -3.82 14.37
CA ALA A 78 -4.32 -2.37 14.17
C ALA A 78 -4.14 -1.97 12.70
N ILE A 79 -3.82 -2.91 11.81
CA ILE A 79 -3.60 -2.64 10.38
C ILE A 79 -4.94 -2.78 9.67
N VAL A 80 -5.37 -1.74 8.96
CA VAL A 80 -6.66 -1.71 8.26
C VAL A 80 -6.46 -1.58 6.76
N LYS A 81 -7.35 -2.20 5.99
CA LYS A 81 -7.47 -1.94 4.55
C LYS A 81 -8.38 -0.72 4.38
N ILE A 82 -7.97 0.21 3.54
CA ILE A 82 -8.75 1.40 3.17
C ILE A 82 -9.12 1.25 1.70
N LYS A 83 -10.42 1.24 1.41
CA LYS A 83 -10.95 1.31 0.05
C LYS A 83 -11.57 2.67 -0.16
N THR A 84 -11.14 3.38 -1.20
CA THR A 84 -11.72 4.66 -1.59
C THR A 84 -12.71 4.48 -2.70
N LEU A 85 -13.91 5.02 -2.50
CA LEU A 85 -14.97 5.01 -3.50
C LEU A 85 -15.36 6.44 -3.82
N PHE A 86 -15.40 6.76 -5.11
CA PHE A 86 -15.84 8.07 -5.59
C PHE A 86 -17.13 7.92 -6.37
N LEU A 87 -17.92 9.00 -6.40
CA LEU A 87 -19.04 9.08 -7.33
C LEU A 87 -18.51 9.26 -8.76
N ASP A 88 -18.86 8.32 -9.63
CA ASP A 88 -18.62 8.45 -11.05
C ASP A 88 -19.57 9.47 -11.70
N ARG A 89 -19.42 9.71 -13.00
CA ARG A 89 -20.28 10.63 -13.78
C ARG A 89 -21.76 10.22 -13.83
N TYR A 90 -22.09 9.02 -13.37
CA TYR A 90 -23.43 8.46 -13.30
C TYR A 90 -23.94 8.34 -11.86
N TYR A 91 -23.24 8.95 -10.89
CA TYR A 91 -23.55 8.91 -9.45
C TYR A 91 -23.51 7.50 -8.83
N ASN A 92 -22.73 6.58 -9.41
CA ASN A 92 -22.43 5.30 -8.79
C ASN A 92 -21.14 5.41 -7.98
N LEU A 93 -21.10 4.75 -6.82
CA LEU A 93 -19.86 4.55 -6.08
C LEU A 93 -18.97 3.57 -6.85
N SER A 94 -17.83 4.07 -7.32
CA SER A 94 -16.82 3.28 -8.03
C SER A 94 -15.54 3.22 -7.22
N PRO A 95 -14.94 2.02 -7.03
CA PRO A 95 -13.64 1.90 -6.37
C PRO A 95 -12.56 2.60 -7.20
N ASN A 96 -11.67 3.32 -6.53
CA ASN A 96 -10.61 4.09 -7.19
C ASN A 96 -9.21 3.69 -6.71
N SER A 97 -9.01 3.65 -5.40
CA SER A 97 -7.73 3.30 -4.78
C SER A 97 -7.96 2.42 -3.56
N GLU A 98 -7.02 1.50 -3.35
CA GLU A 98 -6.94 0.67 -2.16
C GLU A 98 -5.57 0.83 -1.52
N GLY A 99 -5.52 0.85 -0.19
CA GLY A 99 -4.28 0.98 0.56
C GLY A 99 -4.41 0.52 1.99
N SER A 100 -3.36 0.80 2.76
CA SER A 100 -3.28 0.41 4.17
C SER A 100 -3.35 1.63 5.08
N GLY A 101 -3.82 1.41 6.31
CA GLY A 101 -3.68 2.37 7.40
C GLY A 101 -3.38 1.66 8.71
N VAL A 102 -2.95 2.43 9.70
CA VAL A 102 -2.69 1.95 11.06
C VAL A 102 -3.60 2.70 12.02
N VAL A 103 -4.34 1.99 12.85
CA VAL A 103 -5.10 2.57 13.95
C VAL A 103 -4.11 2.99 15.03
N ILE A 104 -4.13 4.28 15.39
CA ILE A 104 -3.18 4.92 16.33
C ILE A 104 -3.79 5.29 17.68
N ASN A 105 -5.10 5.07 17.88
CA ASN A 105 -5.74 5.12 19.20
C ASN A 105 -6.99 4.25 19.30
N SER A 106 -7.46 4.01 20.53
CA SER A 106 -8.64 3.19 20.84
C SER A 106 -9.92 3.66 20.17
N ASP A 107 -10.01 4.96 19.88
CA ASP A 107 -11.21 5.57 19.33
C ASP A 107 -11.29 5.41 17.80
N GLY A 108 -10.34 4.75 17.16
CA GLY A 108 -10.36 4.50 15.71
C GLY A 108 -9.79 5.65 14.86
N LEU A 109 -8.82 6.41 15.38
CA LEU A 109 -8.01 7.31 14.58
C LEU A 109 -7.02 6.49 13.75
N ILE A 110 -6.97 6.71 12.44
CA ILE A 110 -6.15 5.97 11.48
C ILE A 110 -5.11 6.93 10.89
N LEU A 111 -3.86 6.50 10.86
CA LEU A 111 -2.79 7.11 10.06
C LEU A 111 -2.64 6.33 8.74
N SER A 112 -2.58 7.04 7.63
CA SER A 112 -2.36 6.48 6.29
C SER A 112 -1.62 7.49 5.41
N ASN A 113 -1.43 7.18 4.14
CA ASN A 113 -0.84 8.08 3.18
C ASN A 113 -1.89 9.00 2.54
N TYR A 114 -1.44 10.17 2.08
CA TYR A 114 -2.30 11.11 1.35
C TYR A 114 -2.78 10.48 0.04
N HIS A 115 -1.89 9.84 -0.72
CA HIS A 115 -2.22 9.23 -2.00
C HIS A 115 -3.26 8.09 -1.88
N VAL A 116 -3.39 7.46 -0.71
CA VAL A 116 -4.42 6.43 -0.48
C VAL A 116 -5.81 7.05 -0.46
N ILE A 117 -5.96 8.28 0.02
CA ILE A 117 -7.27 8.94 0.23
C ILE A 117 -7.66 9.94 -0.87
N THR A 118 -6.84 10.08 -1.91
CA THR A 118 -7.03 11.06 -2.99
C THR A 118 -6.79 10.47 -4.37
N VAL A 119 -7.38 11.06 -5.40
CA VAL A 119 -7.09 10.72 -6.80
C VAL A 119 -6.00 11.66 -7.31
N GLU A 120 -4.90 11.13 -7.87
CA GLU A 120 -3.79 11.94 -8.40
C GLU A 120 -4.15 12.76 -9.65
N GLU A 121 -5.25 12.43 -10.34
CA GLU A 121 -5.59 12.97 -11.66
C GLU A 121 -6.20 14.40 -11.66
N GLU A 122 -6.51 15.00 -10.51
CA GLU A 122 -7.08 16.35 -10.51
C GLU A 122 -5.99 17.41 -10.34
N LEU A 123 -5.76 18.15 -11.43
CA LEU A 123 -5.07 19.44 -11.49
C LEU A 123 -5.77 20.54 -10.66
N ASP A 124 -6.84 20.18 -9.94
CA ASP A 124 -7.63 21.01 -9.06
C ASP A 124 -7.56 20.41 -7.66
N ASP A 125 -7.19 21.20 -6.65
CA ASP A 125 -7.20 20.78 -5.24
C ASP A 125 -8.63 20.54 -4.70
N SER A 126 -9.64 20.58 -5.57
CA SER A 126 -11.03 20.27 -5.25
C SER A 126 -11.18 18.85 -4.72
N ILE A 127 -11.65 18.75 -3.48
CA ILE A 127 -12.02 17.48 -2.87
C ILE A 127 -13.26 16.96 -3.59
N ARG A 128 -13.14 15.82 -4.28
CA ARG A 128 -14.32 15.03 -4.60
C ARG A 128 -14.89 14.41 -3.34
N ASP A 129 -16.21 14.37 -3.26
CA ASP A 129 -16.90 13.55 -2.27
C ASP A 129 -16.47 12.10 -2.46
N ALA A 130 -15.82 11.57 -1.43
CA ALA A 130 -15.31 10.21 -1.39
C ALA A 130 -15.88 9.49 -0.17
N VAL A 131 -16.14 8.20 -0.34
CA VAL A 131 -16.45 7.30 0.76
C VAL A 131 -15.19 6.48 1.05
N TYR A 132 -14.77 6.51 2.32
CA TYR A 132 -13.64 5.73 2.80
C TYR A 132 -14.19 4.50 3.53
N GLN A 133 -14.21 3.36 2.85
CA GLN A 133 -14.57 2.09 3.48
C GLN A 133 -13.35 1.52 4.19
N ILE A 134 -13.53 1.19 5.47
CA ILE A 134 -12.48 0.65 6.34
C ILE A 134 -12.77 -0.83 6.59
N CYS A 135 -11.77 -1.66 6.31
CA CYS A 135 -11.83 -3.09 6.56
C CYS A 135 -10.87 -3.50 7.66
N ILE A 136 -11.39 -4.21 8.66
CA ILE A 136 -10.64 -4.62 9.85
C ILE A 136 -10.30 -6.10 9.76
N PRO A 137 -9.05 -6.51 9.98
CA PRO A 137 -8.66 -7.92 9.95
C PRO A 137 -9.33 -8.71 11.07
N LYS A 138 -9.80 -9.91 10.74
CA LYS A 138 -10.12 -10.97 11.71
C LYS A 138 -8.90 -11.85 11.97
N ASN A 139 -8.18 -12.17 10.90
CA ASN A 139 -6.94 -12.92 10.89
C ASN A 139 -6.02 -12.31 9.80
N ILE A 140 -4.73 -12.61 9.86
CA ILE A 140 -3.75 -12.18 8.88
C ILE A 140 -3.93 -12.84 7.50
N SER A 141 -4.42 -14.09 7.50
CA SER A 141 -4.59 -14.94 6.31
C SER A 141 -6.02 -14.96 5.77
N GLU A 142 -6.89 -14.10 6.29
CA GLU A 142 -8.29 -13.99 5.87
C GLU A 142 -8.57 -12.59 5.33
N GLU A 143 -9.59 -12.49 4.47
CA GLU A 143 -10.07 -11.20 4.00
C GLU A 143 -10.62 -10.36 5.17
N PRO A 144 -10.34 -9.05 5.22
CA PRO A 144 -10.80 -8.20 6.30
C PRO A 144 -12.29 -7.90 6.19
N ASP A 145 -12.90 -7.59 7.33
CA ASP A 145 -14.32 -7.23 7.41
C ASP A 145 -14.52 -5.74 7.12
N CYS A 146 -15.04 -5.44 5.92
CA CYS A 146 -15.27 -4.08 5.42
C CYS A 146 -16.58 -3.46 5.92
N ALA A 147 -16.77 -3.44 7.25
CA ALA A 147 -18.02 -3.00 7.88
C ALA A 147 -18.03 -1.52 8.34
N TYR A 148 -16.93 -0.80 8.16
CA TYR A 148 -16.73 0.53 8.73
C TYR A 148 -16.56 1.58 7.63
N THR A 149 -16.85 2.83 7.99
CA THR A 149 -16.51 4.00 7.18
C THR A 149 -15.62 4.93 7.99
N ALA A 150 -14.95 5.86 7.32
CA ALA A 150 -14.20 6.91 8.00
C ALA A 150 -14.38 8.26 7.33
N LYS A 151 -14.11 9.32 8.10
CA LYS A 151 -13.92 10.67 7.57
C LYS A 151 -12.47 11.09 7.66
N VAL A 152 -12.05 11.97 6.76
CA VAL A 152 -10.73 12.61 6.84
C VAL A 152 -10.76 13.68 7.93
N ILE A 153 -9.80 13.64 8.85
CA ILE A 153 -9.62 14.63 9.92
C ILE A 153 -8.54 15.64 9.55
N ALA A 154 -7.44 15.16 8.98
CA ALA A 154 -6.32 15.98 8.54
C ALA A 154 -5.59 15.28 7.39
N ARG A 155 -4.90 16.05 6.54
CA ARG A 155 -4.07 15.51 5.47
C ARG A 155 -3.01 16.52 5.06
N ASP A 156 -1.87 16.02 4.62
CA ASP A 156 -0.76 16.82 4.13
C ASP A 156 -0.16 16.16 2.88
N LYS A 157 -0.32 16.82 1.74
CA LYS A 157 0.17 16.35 0.43
C LYS A 157 1.70 16.33 0.36
N ASN A 158 2.38 17.25 1.03
CA ASN A 158 3.84 17.34 0.98
C ASN A 158 4.52 16.23 1.78
N LEU A 159 3.86 15.80 2.86
CA LEU A 159 4.34 14.70 3.71
C LEU A 159 3.79 13.34 3.26
N ASP A 160 2.89 13.32 2.27
CA ASP A 160 2.10 12.16 1.88
C ASP A 160 1.44 11.47 3.08
N MET A 161 0.80 12.25 3.95
CA MET A 161 0.15 11.76 5.17
C MET A 161 -1.34 12.13 5.22
N ALA A 162 -2.13 11.24 5.78
CA ALA A 162 -3.54 11.45 6.08
C ALA A 162 -3.92 10.86 7.43
N ILE A 163 -4.80 11.57 8.14
CA ILE A 163 -5.45 11.11 9.36
C ILE A 163 -6.93 10.94 9.06
N LEU A 164 -7.44 9.73 9.27
CA LEU A 164 -8.86 9.41 9.17
C LEU A 164 -9.42 9.05 10.54
N LYS A 165 -10.73 9.14 10.68
CA LYS A 165 -11.46 8.73 11.89
C LYS A 165 -12.58 7.80 11.49
N ILE A 166 -12.55 6.58 12.04
CA ILE A 166 -13.64 5.62 11.88
C ILE A 166 -14.94 6.25 12.42
N GLU A 167 -16.00 6.14 11.63
CA GLU A 167 -17.33 6.61 11.97
C GLU A 167 -18.26 5.45 12.29
N SER A 168 -19.10 5.65 13.30
CA SER A 168 -20.16 4.72 13.63
C SER A 168 -21.34 4.91 12.68
N ILE A 169 -21.76 3.84 12.01
CA ILE A 169 -22.99 3.86 11.22
C ILE A 169 -24.16 3.58 12.15
N ALA A 170 -25.11 4.51 12.23
CA ALA A 170 -26.29 4.36 13.07
C ALA A 170 -27.07 3.09 12.70
N GLY A 171 -27.39 2.27 13.70
CA GLY A 171 -28.12 1.00 13.50
C GLY A 171 -27.24 -0.22 13.21
N LEU A 172 -25.92 -0.03 13.02
CA LEU A 172 -24.96 -1.13 12.97
C LEU A 172 -24.19 -1.23 14.30
N SER A 173 -23.98 -2.46 14.76
CA SER A 173 -23.08 -2.72 15.88
C SER A 173 -21.68 -2.28 15.48
N THR A 174 -21.13 -1.32 16.21
CA THR A 174 -19.78 -0.79 15.97
C THR A 174 -18.90 -1.15 17.15
N LEU A 175 -17.66 -1.55 16.87
CA LEU A 175 -16.65 -1.68 17.91
C LEU A 175 -16.50 -0.31 18.60
N GLN A 176 -16.59 -0.31 19.93
CA GLN A 176 -16.36 0.90 20.73
C GLN A 176 -14.87 1.12 21.01
N ASN A 177 -14.06 0.07 20.95
CA ASN A 177 -12.61 0.12 21.15
C ASN A 177 -11.91 -0.65 20.03
N PHE A 178 -11.03 0.03 19.30
CA PHE A 178 -10.20 -0.55 18.26
C PHE A 178 -8.86 -0.99 18.83
N SER A 179 -8.30 -2.07 18.29
CA SER A 179 -6.89 -2.39 18.52
C SER A 179 -6.04 -1.34 17.82
N TYR A 180 -4.99 -0.85 18.48
CA TYR A 180 -4.16 0.23 17.97
C TYR A 180 -2.69 0.01 18.29
N LEU A 181 -1.82 0.70 17.55
CA LEU A 181 -0.39 0.76 17.81
C LEU A 181 -0.01 2.18 18.22
N ASP A 182 0.72 2.30 19.32
CA ASP A 182 1.32 3.56 19.74
C ASP A 182 2.42 3.98 18.76
N LEU A 183 2.46 5.27 18.46
CA LEU A 183 3.54 5.87 17.67
C LEU A 183 4.73 6.13 18.60
N ASP A 184 5.88 5.55 18.27
CA ASP A 184 7.13 5.85 18.94
C ASP A 184 7.70 7.18 18.43
N GLN A 185 7.94 8.12 19.33
CA GLN A 185 8.50 9.44 19.03
C GLN A 185 9.99 9.56 19.34
N SER A 186 10.63 8.50 19.83
CA SER A 186 11.95 8.57 20.42
C SER A 186 13.11 8.64 19.42
N ASP A 187 12.87 8.44 18.11
CA ASP A 187 13.88 8.43 17.02
C ASP A 187 15.15 7.63 17.36
N ILE A 188 14.99 6.55 18.13
CA ILE A 188 16.10 5.73 18.62
C ILE A 188 16.56 4.66 17.61
N THR A 189 15.89 4.54 16.47
CA THR A 189 16.21 3.53 15.46
C THR A 189 17.64 3.71 14.96
N GLN A 190 18.33 2.61 14.69
CA GLN A 190 19.70 2.58 14.21
C GLN A 190 19.80 1.77 12.92
N THR A 191 20.82 2.06 12.11
CA THR A 191 21.12 1.23 10.95
C THR A 191 21.41 -0.19 11.41
N GLY A 192 20.78 -1.16 10.76
CA GLY A 192 20.82 -2.57 11.11
C GLY A 192 19.68 -3.04 12.02
N ASP A 193 18.85 -2.14 12.55
CA ASP A 193 17.65 -2.53 13.30
C ASP A 193 16.69 -3.29 12.38
N GLU A 194 16.16 -4.42 12.85
CA GLU A 194 15.15 -5.16 12.12
C GLU A 194 13.83 -4.38 12.06
N VAL A 195 13.22 -4.35 10.87
CA VAL A 195 11.90 -3.76 10.64
C VAL A 195 10.96 -4.77 10.02
N ILE A 196 9.69 -4.67 10.39
CA ILE A 196 8.61 -5.47 9.84
C ILE A 196 7.54 -4.53 9.33
N ALA A 197 7.26 -4.61 8.02
CA ALA A 197 6.17 -3.91 7.38
C ALA A 197 4.96 -4.85 7.28
N LEU A 198 3.80 -4.35 7.69
CA LEU A 198 2.51 -5.02 7.60
C LEU A 198 1.59 -4.15 6.74
N GLY A 199 0.91 -4.76 5.77
CA GLY A 199 -0.04 -4.01 4.95
C GLY A 199 -0.81 -4.87 3.97
N TYR A 200 -1.90 -4.29 3.45
CA TYR A 200 -2.67 -4.82 2.34
C TYR A 200 -2.08 -4.30 1.03
N PRO A 201 -1.68 -5.20 0.10
CA PRO A 201 -1.24 -4.79 -1.21
C PRO A 201 -2.41 -4.21 -2.02
N ALA A 202 -2.15 -3.15 -2.79
CA ALA A 202 -3.17 -2.53 -3.64
C ALA A 202 -3.59 -3.42 -4.82
N ILE A 203 -2.71 -4.34 -5.25
CA ILE A 203 -2.94 -5.26 -6.37
C ILE A 203 -2.52 -6.66 -5.93
N GLY A 204 -3.38 -7.66 -6.16
CA GLY A 204 -3.02 -9.07 -6.03
C GLY A 204 -3.11 -9.67 -4.62
N GLY A 205 -3.74 -8.99 -3.64
CA GLY A 205 -3.98 -9.60 -2.33
C GLY A 205 -5.11 -8.93 -1.54
N GLU A 206 -6.00 -9.74 -0.98
CA GLU A 206 -7.05 -9.30 -0.05
C GLU A 206 -6.64 -9.48 1.42
N THR A 207 -5.51 -10.13 1.67
CA THR A 207 -4.99 -10.43 3.01
C THR A 207 -3.80 -9.55 3.36
N ILE A 208 -3.38 -9.57 4.62
CA ILE A 208 -2.18 -8.84 5.06
C ILE A 208 -0.94 -9.53 4.49
N THR A 209 -0.02 -8.73 3.99
CA THR A 209 1.34 -9.12 3.63
C THR A 209 2.30 -8.66 4.72
N ILE A 210 3.31 -9.49 5.00
CA ILE A 210 4.40 -9.16 5.91
C ILE A 210 5.70 -9.12 5.12
N THR A 211 6.46 -8.04 5.28
CA THR A 211 7.82 -7.93 4.75
C THR A 211 8.77 -7.64 5.90
N LYS A 212 9.82 -8.44 6.04
CA LYS A 212 10.91 -8.19 6.98
C LYS A 212 12.07 -7.53 6.25
N GLY A 213 12.72 -6.58 6.92
CA GLY A 213 13.91 -5.92 6.43
C GLY A 213 14.75 -5.39 7.57
N ILE A 214 15.68 -4.50 7.22
CA ILE A 214 16.48 -3.75 8.18
C ILE A 214 16.39 -2.27 7.85
N VAL A 215 16.61 -1.41 8.85
CA VAL A 215 16.93 0.00 8.61
C VAL A 215 18.28 0.06 7.91
N SER A 216 18.26 0.46 6.65
CA SER A 216 19.44 0.62 5.79
C SER A 216 20.15 1.96 6.03
N GLY A 217 19.45 2.99 6.53
CA GLY A 217 20.08 4.27 6.85
C GLY A 217 19.12 5.36 7.30
N LYS A 218 19.69 6.51 7.68
CA LYS A 218 18.94 7.74 7.95
C LYS A 218 19.39 8.85 7.01
N ALA A 219 18.45 9.66 6.52
CA ALA A 219 18.72 10.80 5.68
C ALA A 219 17.98 12.05 6.16
N ASP A 220 18.69 13.17 6.25
CA ASP A 220 18.08 14.47 6.48
C ASP A 220 17.76 15.13 5.14
N LYS A 221 16.47 15.34 4.85
CA LYS A 221 16.01 16.01 3.62
C LYS A 221 14.86 16.94 3.94
N TYR A 222 14.93 18.19 3.47
CA TYR A 222 13.91 19.23 3.69
C TYR A 222 13.61 19.53 5.17
N GLY A 223 14.60 19.39 6.05
CA GLY A 223 14.41 19.55 7.50
C GLY A 223 13.67 18.39 8.16
N GLN A 224 13.49 17.27 7.46
CA GLN A 224 12.84 16.06 7.94
C GLN A 224 13.85 14.90 7.92
N LYS A 225 13.75 14.04 8.93
CA LYS A 225 14.53 12.80 9.02
C LYS A 225 13.77 11.66 8.38
N TRP A 226 14.44 10.96 7.47
CA TRP A 226 13.92 9.82 6.73
C TRP A 226 14.65 8.56 7.15
N ILE A 227 13.91 7.49 7.41
CA ILE A 227 14.46 6.13 7.58
C ILE A 227 14.41 5.47 6.20
N LYS A 228 15.51 4.83 5.81
CA LYS A 228 15.65 4.03 4.60
C LYS A 228 15.98 2.60 4.99
#